data_AF-N0E130-F1
#
_entry.id   AF-N0E130-F1
#
_cell.length_a   1.000
_cell.length_b   1.000
_cell.length_c   1.000
_cell.angle_alpha   90.00
_cell.angle_beta   90.00
_cell.angle_gamma   90.00
#
_symmetry.space_group_name_H-M   'P 1'
#
loop_
_entity.id
_entity.type
_entity.pdbx_description
1 polymer ?
#
loop_
_entity_poly.entity_id
_entity_poly.type
_entity_poly.pdbx_seq_one_letter_code
_entity_poly.pdbx_strand_id
1 'polypeptide(L)'
;MTFDGLPLHPLVVHAVVVLLPLGALGVLALVSVRRWRERYAGLLGLVLVLATASAFVAKLSGESLAEQVGSPAKHEVWGERLPWAALALLLLGGGWLVLERRRRSAIGPDGAHDVADRPASSSLVSMLPAVLAAVAAITVLWMTFMTGHSGATASWAGRTAATSGAAPSPSITSREGQYTMAQVAEHATAASCWSAINGDVYDLTTWIPQHPGGANAVRSICGTDGSAGFNSRHAATKEAQEKLPEFKIGTLLR
;
A
#
# COMPACT_ATOMS: atom_id res chain seq x y z
N MET A 1 1.04 -4.63 -16.04
CA MET A 1 1.17 -6.09 -16.27
C MET A 1 -0.18 -6.73 -15.96
N THR A 2 -0.74 -7.49 -16.89
CA THR A 2 -2.02 -8.19 -16.71
C THR A 2 -1.81 -9.71 -16.81
N PHE A 3 -2.65 -10.47 -16.13
CA PHE A 3 -2.75 -11.92 -16.26
C PHE A 3 -4.22 -12.27 -16.47
N ASP A 4 -4.54 -12.88 -17.60
CA ASP A 4 -5.93 -13.21 -17.98
C ASP A 4 -6.88 -11.99 -17.93
N GLY A 5 -6.38 -10.83 -18.38
CA GLY A 5 -7.14 -9.57 -18.38
C GLY A 5 -7.22 -8.83 -17.03
N LEU A 6 -6.78 -9.45 -15.93
CA LEU A 6 -6.78 -8.81 -14.60
C LEU A 6 -5.42 -8.19 -14.26
N PRO A 7 -5.38 -7.12 -13.43
CA PRO A 7 -4.12 -6.57 -12.94
C PRO A 7 -3.32 -7.63 -12.19
N LEU A 8 -2.04 -7.77 -12.52
CA LEU A 8 -1.16 -8.77 -11.89
C LEU A 8 -0.94 -8.45 -10.39
N HIS A 9 -0.99 -7.17 -10.02
CA HIS A 9 -0.59 -6.70 -8.70
C HIS A 9 -1.39 -7.36 -7.55
N PRO A 10 -2.75 -7.34 -7.54
CA PRO A 10 -3.52 -8.05 -6.51
C PRO A 10 -3.19 -9.54 -6.40
N LEU A 11 -2.95 -10.24 -7.52
CA LEU A 11 -2.62 -11.66 -7.51
C LEU A 11 -1.27 -11.92 -6.81
N VAL A 12 -0.24 -11.17 -7.17
CA VAL A 12 1.12 -11.34 -6.61
C VAL A 12 1.19 -10.90 -5.15
N VAL A 13 0.39 -9.91 -4.74
CA VAL A 13 0.33 -9.45 -3.34
C VAL A 13 -0.07 -10.57 -2.37
N HIS A 14 -0.89 -11.53 -2.78
CA HIS A 14 -1.23 -12.68 -1.93
C HIS A 14 0.00 -13.51 -1.55
N ALA A 15 0.90 -13.75 -2.52
CA ALA A 15 2.15 -14.46 -2.26
C ALA A 15 3.04 -13.66 -1.29
N VAL A 16 3.12 -12.35 -1.45
CA VAL A 16 3.90 -11.46 -0.57
C VAL A 16 3.36 -11.48 0.87
N VAL A 17 2.05 -11.30 1.04
CA VAL A 17 1.40 -11.21 2.36
C VAL A 17 1.45 -12.54 3.12
N VAL A 18 1.58 -13.67 2.42
CA VAL A 18 1.75 -14.98 3.07
C VAL A 18 3.22 -15.29 3.32
N LEU A 19 4.07 -15.19 2.30
CA LEU A 19 5.45 -15.68 2.37
C LEU A 19 6.36 -14.79 3.22
N LEU A 20 6.22 -13.46 3.18
CA LEU A 20 7.09 -12.56 3.96
C LEU A 20 6.87 -12.72 5.48
N PRO A 21 5.63 -12.63 6.00
CA PRO A 21 5.39 -12.88 7.43
C PRO A 21 5.78 -14.29 7.85
N LEU A 22 5.48 -15.30 7.03
CA LEU A 22 5.86 -16.69 7.31
C LEU A 22 7.38 -16.85 7.39
N GLY A 23 8.13 -16.24 6.46
CA GLY A 23 9.58 -16.23 6.46
C GLY A 23 10.17 -15.52 7.68
N ALA A 24 9.65 -14.33 8.02
CA ALA A 24 10.10 -13.58 9.20
C ALA A 24 9.83 -14.34 10.51
N LEU A 25 8.62 -14.89 10.68
CA LEU A 25 8.29 -15.74 11.83
C LEU A 25 9.13 -17.01 11.88
N GLY A 26 9.42 -17.60 10.72
CA GLY A 26 10.33 -18.75 10.61
C GLY A 26 11.74 -18.42 11.08
N VAL A 27 12.28 -17.25 10.73
CA VAL A 27 13.58 -16.78 11.24
C VAL A 27 13.54 -16.66 12.76
N LEU A 28 12.54 -15.99 13.31
CA LEU A 28 12.38 -15.84 14.77
C LEU A 28 12.25 -17.19 15.48
N ALA A 29 11.43 -18.09 14.94
CA ALA A 29 11.26 -19.44 15.48
C ALA A 29 12.57 -20.23 15.49
N LEU A 30 13.38 -20.15 14.43
CA LEU A 30 14.68 -20.81 14.39
C LEU A 30 15.72 -20.14 15.29
N VAL A 31 15.65 -18.83 15.50
CA VAL A 31 16.50 -18.13 16.46
C VAL A 31 16.20 -18.66 17.87
N SER A 32 14.92 -18.75 18.26
CA SER A 32 14.48 -19.18 19.58
C SER A 32 14.63 -20.69 19.82
N VAL A 33 14.33 -21.52 18.81
CA VAL A 33 14.18 -22.97 18.96
C VAL A 33 15.30 -23.70 18.23
N ARG A 34 16.42 -23.93 18.91
CA ARG A 34 17.63 -24.52 18.32
C ARG A 34 17.40 -25.91 17.70
N ARG A 35 16.52 -26.73 18.28
CA ARG A 35 16.14 -28.07 17.77
C ARG A 35 15.45 -28.06 16.40
N TRP A 36 14.82 -26.96 16.00
CA TRP A 36 14.09 -26.87 14.73
C TRP A 36 15.00 -26.53 13.54
N ARG A 37 16.22 -26.05 13.82
CA ARG A 37 17.14 -25.54 12.79
C ARG A 37 17.52 -26.59 11.75
N GLU A 38 17.73 -27.84 12.17
CA GLU A 38 18.17 -28.90 11.26
C GLU A 38 17.10 -29.26 10.23
N ARG A 39 15.86 -29.39 10.68
CA ARG A 39 14.74 -29.81 9.84
C ARG A 39 14.24 -28.70 8.92
N TYR A 40 14.18 -27.46 9.40
CA TYR A 40 13.46 -26.38 8.73
C TYR A 40 14.34 -25.31 8.07
N ALA A 41 15.66 -25.26 8.30
CA ALA A 41 16.51 -24.20 7.73
C ALA A 41 16.52 -24.16 6.20
N GLY A 42 16.44 -25.32 5.53
CA GLY A 42 16.42 -25.38 4.06
C GLY A 42 15.11 -24.85 3.49
N LEU A 43 13.99 -25.30 4.06
CA LEU A 43 12.65 -24.83 3.70
C LEU A 43 12.52 -23.32 3.93
N LEU A 44 13.00 -22.83 5.07
CA LEU A 44 12.97 -21.40 5.38
C LEU A 44 13.78 -20.59 4.37
N GLY A 45 14.96 -21.06 3.97
CA GLY A 45 15.76 -20.42 2.92
C GLY A 45 15.00 -20.28 1.60
N LEU A 46 14.31 -21.34 1.17
CA LEU A 46 13.46 -21.30 -0.03
C LEU A 46 12.31 -20.29 0.13
N VAL A 47 11.61 -20.29 1.27
CA VAL A 47 10.53 -19.33 1.55
C VAL A 47 11.03 -17.90 1.48
N LEU A 48 12.20 -17.60 2.06
CA LEU A 48 12.78 -16.25 2.02
C LEU A 48 13.10 -15.81 0.58
N VAL A 49 13.66 -16.70 -0.25
CA VAL A 49 13.95 -16.39 -1.66
C VAL A 49 12.66 -16.10 -2.43
N LEU A 50 11.66 -16.97 -2.30
CA LEU A 50 10.36 -16.80 -2.98
C LEU A 50 9.62 -15.54 -2.49
N ALA A 51 9.70 -15.24 -1.20
CA ALA A 51 9.13 -14.03 -0.60
C ALA A 51 9.77 -12.77 -1.18
N THR A 52 11.10 -12.70 -1.24
CA THR A 52 11.84 -11.55 -1.80
C THR A 52 11.55 -11.38 -3.28
N ALA A 53 11.57 -12.46 -4.07
CA ALA A 53 11.24 -12.40 -5.50
C ALA A 53 9.82 -11.89 -5.72
N SER A 54 8.84 -12.41 -4.98
CA SER A 54 7.44 -11.96 -5.06
C SER A 54 7.28 -10.49 -4.69
N ALA A 55 8.05 -9.98 -3.72
CA ALA A 55 8.00 -8.58 -3.32
C ALA A 55 8.45 -7.63 -4.44
N PHE A 56 9.51 -7.96 -5.19
CA PHE A 56 9.92 -7.18 -6.35
C PHE A 56 8.90 -7.24 -7.49
N VAL A 57 8.31 -8.41 -7.75
CA VAL A 57 7.24 -8.54 -8.75
C VAL A 57 6.01 -7.72 -8.33
N ALA A 58 5.66 -7.70 -7.05
CA ALA A 58 4.57 -6.86 -6.53
C ALA A 58 4.85 -5.36 -6.72
N LYS A 59 6.09 -4.90 -6.49
CA LYS A 59 6.51 -3.51 -6.76
C LYS A 59 6.33 -3.16 -8.25
N LEU A 60 6.93 -3.94 -9.14
CA LEU A 60 6.89 -3.69 -10.59
C LEU A 60 5.46 -3.73 -11.15
N SER A 61 4.65 -4.67 -10.68
CA SER A 61 3.24 -4.75 -11.08
C SER A 61 2.38 -3.64 -10.48
N GLY A 62 2.74 -3.13 -9.31
CA GLY A 62 2.08 -2.00 -8.66
C GLY A 62 2.35 -0.67 -9.35
N GLU A 63 3.60 -0.43 -9.77
CA GLU A 63 3.98 0.74 -10.57
C GLU A 63 3.20 0.78 -11.88
N SER A 64 3.10 -0.35 -12.59
CA SER A 64 2.29 -0.46 -13.81
C SER A 64 0.78 -0.24 -13.59
N LEU A 65 0.27 -0.57 -12.40
CA LEU A 65 -1.12 -0.30 -12.05
C LEU A 65 -1.34 1.18 -11.71
N ALA A 66 -0.40 1.80 -11.01
CA ALA A 66 -0.45 3.21 -10.65
C ALA A 66 -0.54 4.14 -11.87
N GLU A 67 0.07 3.77 -12.99
CA GLU A 67 -0.06 4.50 -14.26
C GLU A 67 -1.51 4.58 -14.77
N GLN A 68 -2.34 3.56 -14.47
CA GLN A 68 -3.70 3.47 -14.97
C GLN A 68 -4.73 4.06 -14.01
N VAL A 69 -4.56 3.83 -12.70
CA VAL A 69 -5.58 4.17 -11.69
C VAL A 69 -5.11 5.21 -10.66
N GLY A 70 -3.88 5.70 -10.78
CA GLY A 70 -3.23 6.56 -9.78
C GLY A 70 -2.72 5.77 -8.57
N SER A 71 -1.78 6.35 -7.83
CA SER A 71 -1.23 5.74 -6.61
C SER A 71 -1.75 6.41 -5.33
N PRO A 72 -2.16 5.63 -4.31
CA PRO A 72 -2.29 6.16 -2.96
C PRO A 72 -0.88 6.45 -2.42
N ALA A 73 -0.52 7.73 -2.25
CA ALA A 73 0.83 8.16 -1.86
C ALA A 73 1.41 7.40 -0.64
N LYS A 74 0.56 7.03 0.34
CA LYS A 74 0.98 6.25 1.50
C LYS A 74 1.30 4.79 1.17
N HIS A 75 0.53 4.14 0.29
CA HIS A 75 0.75 2.74 -0.07
C HIS A 75 2.00 2.59 -0.95
N GLU A 76 2.23 3.54 -1.85
CA GLU A 76 3.42 3.61 -2.71
C GLU A 76 4.71 3.65 -1.89
N VAL A 77 4.80 4.55 -0.90
CA VAL A 77 6.00 4.69 -0.03
C VAL A 77 6.35 3.36 0.67
N TRP A 78 5.35 2.63 1.17
CA TRP A 78 5.60 1.34 1.82
C TRP A 78 5.88 0.23 0.81
N GLY A 79 5.21 0.25 -0.34
CA GLY A 79 5.41 -0.69 -1.45
C GLY A 79 6.81 -0.58 -2.07
N GLU A 80 7.39 0.61 -2.11
CA GLU A 80 8.77 0.84 -2.58
C GLU A 80 9.82 0.29 -1.61
N ARG A 81 9.58 0.40 -0.30
CA ARG A 81 10.56 0.05 0.74
C ARG A 81 10.55 -1.44 1.10
N LEU A 82 9.38 -2.08 1.05
CA LEU A 82 9.21 -3.46 1.50
C LEU A 82 10.11 -4.49 0.77
N PRO A 83 10.32 -4.42 -0.56
CA PRO A 83 11.20 -5.35 -1.27
C PRO A 83 12.66 -5.27 -0.82
N TRP A 84 13.14 -4.07 -0.47
CA TRP A 84 14.49 -3.88 0.06
C TRP A 84 14.64 -4.43 1.48
N ALA A 85 13.61 -4.27 2.32
CA ALA A 85 13.59 -4.91 3.64
C ALA A 85 13.52 -6.44 3.53
N ALA A 86 12.75 -6.97 2.58
CA ALA A 86 12.72 -8.40 2.27
C ALA A 86 14.09 -8.92 1.81
N LEU A 87 14.80 -8.16 0.97
CA LEU A 87 16.17 -8.50 0.55
C LEU A 87 17.12 -8.48 1.75
N ALA A 88 17.04 -7.48 2.62
CA ALA A 88 17.85 -7.43 3.83
C ALA A 88 17.59 -8.63 4.74
N LEU A 89 16.34 -9.05 4.92
CA LEU A 89 15.97 -10.25 5.67
C LEU A 89 16.53 -11.53 5.02
N LEU A 90 16.46 -11.66 3.69
CA LEU A 90 17.05 -12.79 2.97
C LEU A 90 18.57 -12.87 3.20
N LEU A 91 19.28 -11.74 3.11
CA LEU A 91 20.73 -11.69 3.30
C LEU A 91 21.14 -11.96 4.75
N LEU A 92 20.50 -11.30 5.72
CA LEU A 92 20.83 -11.42 7.14
C LEU A 92 20.38 -12.78 7.69
N GLY A 93 19.14 -13.19 7.41
CA GLY A 93 18.58 -14.47 7.83
C GLY A 93 19.24 -15.65 7.12
N GLY A 94 19.38 -15.60 5.80
CA GLY A 94 20.05 -16.64 5.01
C GLY A 94 21.53 -16.75 5.36
N GLY A 95 22.22 -15.61 5.49
CA GLY A 95 23.61 -15.54 5.96
C GLY A 95 23.76 -16.20 7.33
N TRP A 96 22.92 -15.83 8.31
CA TRP A 96 22.93 -16.46 9.62
C TRP A 96 22.72 -17.98 9.57
N LEU A 97 21.76 -18.49 8.78
CA LEU A 97 21.53 -19.93 8.61
C LEU A 97 22.74 -20.66 8.01
N VAL A 98 23.42 -20.04 7.03
CA VAL A 98 24.65 -20.58 6.43
C VAL A 98 25.79 -20.60 7.45
N LEU A 99 25.99 -19.50 8.20
CA LEU A 99 27.00 -19.43 9.26
C LEU A 99 26.74 -20.50 10.33
N GLU A 100 25.49 -20.68 10.75
CA GLU A 100 25.09 -21.67 11.75
C GLU A 100 25.30 -23.11 11.25
N ARG A 101 24.99 -23.39 9.97
CA ARG A 101 25.31 -24.69 9.34
C ARG A 101 26.83 -24.95 9.32
N ARG A 102 27.63 -23.95 8.92
CA ARG A 102 29.10 -24.06 8.91
C ARG A 102 29.68 -24.26 10.31
N ARG A 103 29.19 -23.53 11.32
CA ARG A 103 29.62 -23.69 12.73
C ARG A 103 29.34 -25.10 13.24
N ARG A 104 28.18 -25.68 12.91
CA ARG A 104 27.86 -27.06 13.28
C ARG A 104 28.75 -28.08 12.57
N SER A 105 28.95 -27.94 11.26
CA SER A 105 29.83 -28.85 10.50
C SER A 105 31.29 -28.80 10.94
N ALA A 106 31.75 -27.67 11.51
CA ALA A 106 33.10 -27.53 12.05
C ALA A 106 33.29 -28.16 13.44
N ILE A 107 32.21 -28.42 14.19
CA ILE A 107 32.25 -29.12 15.48
C ILE A 107 32.03 -30.61 15.18
N GLY A 108 33.11 -31.32 14.84
CA GLY A 108 33.11 -32.77 14.69
C GLY A 108 32.99 -33.51 16.04
N PRO A 109 32.80 -34.85 16.02
CA PRO A 109 32.61 -35.65 17.24
C PRO A 109 33.74 -35.51 18.28
N ASP A 110 34.97 -35.23 17.84
CA ASP A 110 36.14 -35.10 18.71
C ASP A 110 36.35 -33.69 19.29
N GLY A 111 35.60 -32.68 18.84
CA GLY A 111 35.78 -31.26 19.21
C GLY A 111 35.03 -30.83 20.47
N ALA A 112 34.37 -31.75 21.18
CA ALA A 112 33.56 -31.44 22.36
C ALA A 112 34.40 -30.95 23.57
N HIS A 113 35.68 -31.32 23.63
CA HIS A 113 36.59 -30.92 24.70
C HIS A 113 37.12 -29.48 24.56
N ASP A 114 37.28 -28.96 23.34
CA ASP A 114 37.83 -27.61 23.07
C ASP A 114 36.80 -26.47 23.23
N VAL A 115 35.51 -26.78 23.41
CA VAL A 115 34.45 -25.76 23.56
C VAL A 115 34.45 -25.13 24.96
N ALA A 116 34.98 -25.83 25.96
CA ALA A 116 34.99 -25.38 27.36
C ALA A 116 35.91 -24.15 27.60
N ASP A 117 36.95 -23.96 26.78
CA ASP A 117 37.97 -22.92 26.99
C ASP A 117 37.71 -21.61 26.20
N ARG A 118 36.55 -21.45 25.56
CA ARG A 118 36.29 -20.25 24.76
C ARG A 118 35.94 -19.03 25.64
N PRO A 119 36.64 -17.89 25.48
CA PRO A 119 36.37 -16.69 26.27
C PRO A 119 34.95 -16.15 26.02
N ALA A 120 34.31 -15.62 27.05
CA ALA A 120 32.92 -15.11 27.01
C ALA A 120 32.67 -14.06 25.90
N SER A 121 33.70 -13.30 25.49
CA SER A 121 33.63 -12.35 24.38
C SER A 121 33.38 -13.01 23.01
N SER A 122 33.80 -14.26 22.81
CA SER A 122 33.52 -15.03 21.59
C SER A 122 32.03 -15.42 21.47
N SER A 123 31.34 -15.55 22.61
CA SER A 123 29.90 -15.84 22.66
C SER A 123 29.07 -14.64 22.20
N LEU A 124 29.44 -13.42 22.59
CA LEU A 124 28.76 -12.20 22.14
C LEU A 124 28.89 -11.98 20.61
N VAL A 125 30.09 -12.15 20.07
CA VAL A 125 30.33 -12.04 18.61
C VAL A 125 29.59 -13.14 17.84
N SER A 126 29.45 -14.34 18.42
CA SER A 126 28.70 -15.43 17.79
C SER A 126 27.19 -15.22 17.72
N MET A 127 26.63 -14.37 18.58
CA MET A 127 25.20 -14.04 18.62
C MET A 127 24.80 -12.94 17.65
N LEU A 128 25.75 -12.08 17.25
CA LEU A 128 25.48 -10.91 16.41
C LEU A 128 24.68 -11.24 15.12
N PRO A 129 25.02 -12.27 14.31
CA PRO A 129 24.27 -12.56 13.10
C PRO A 129 22.82 -13.00 13.38
N ALA A 130 22.60 -13.73 14.48
CA ALA A 130 21.25 -14.15 14.90
C ALA A 130 20.40 -12.94 15.32
N VAL A 131 21.00 -12.00 16.07
CA VAL A 131 20.35 -10.76 16.48
C VAL A 131 20.00 -9.90 15.27
N LEU A 132 20.93 -9.71 14.33
CA LEU A 132 20.68 -8.96 13.09
C LEU A 132 19.55 -9.58 12.25
N ALA A 133 19.55 -10.92 12.12
CA ALA A 133 18.47 -11.64 11.45
C ALA A 133 17.12 -11.45 12.16
N ALA A 134 17.09 -11.50 13.50
CA ALA A 134 15.87 -11.29 14.28
C ALA A 134 15.34 -9.86 14.17
N VAL A 135 16.22 -8.85 14.23
CA VAL A 135 15.85 -7.44 14.04
C VAL A 135 15.28 -7.23 12.64
N ALA A 136 15.94 -7.74 11.60
CA ALA A 136 15.43 -7.67 10.23
C ALA A 136 14.06 -8.33 10.08
N ALA A 137 13.83 -9.47 10.74
CA ALA A 137 12.54 -10.16 10.72
C ALA A 137 11.43 -9.32 11.37
N ILE A 138 11.71 -8.71 12.53
CA ILE A 138 10.76 -7.81 13.21
C ILE A 138 10.45 -6.58 12.34
N THR A 139 11.48 -5.98 11.73
CA THR A 139 11.30 -4.85 10.81
C THR A 139 10.43 -5.22 9.63
N VAL A 140 10.64 -6.39 9.00
CA VAL A 140 9.81 -6.86 7.89
C VAL A 140 8.36 -7.09 8.33
N LEU A 141 8.11 -7.72 9.48
CA LEU A 141 6.75 -7.91 9.99
C LEU A 141 6.01 -6.58 10.17
N TRP A 142 6.67 -5.61 10.78
CA TRP A 142 6.12 -4.27 10.97
C TRP A 142 5.85 -3.57 9.63
N MET A 143 6.79 -3.62 8.69
CA MET A 143 6.60 -3.02 7.36
C MET A 143 5.49 -3.71 6.57
N THR A 144 5.39 -5.04 6.59
CA THR A 144 4.31 -5.77 5.93
C THR A 144 2.94 -5.35 6.49
N PHE A 145 2.85 -5.17 7.81
CA PHE A 145 1.64 -4.62 8.43
C PHE A 145 1.32 -3.21 7.93
N MET A 146 2.30 -2.31 7.88
CA MET A 146 2.09 -0.93 7.40
C MET A 146 1.71 -0.87 5.91
N THR A 147 2.33 -1.69 5.06
CA THR A 147 1.96 -1.83 3.64
C THR A 147 0.54 -2.35 3.49
N GLY A 148 0.17 -3.40 4.26
CA GLY A 148 -1.17 -3.98 4.25
C GLY A 148 -2.24 -3.01 4.75
N HIS A 149 -1.98 -2.33 5.87
CA HIS A 149 -2.88 -1.33 6.43
C HIS A 149 -3.11 -0.16 5.46
N SER A 150 -2.04 0.41 4.90
CA SER A 150 -2.17 1.49 3.91
C SER A 150 -2.93 1.05 2.66
N GLY A 151 -2.70 -0.17 2.15
CA GLY A 151 -3.46 -0.73 1.03
C GLY A 151 -4.94 -0.95 1.36
N ALA A 152 -5.23 -1.47 2.55
CA ALA A 152 -6.60 -1.64 3.03
C ALA A 152 -7.32 -0.30 3.21
N THR A 153 -6.66 0.71 3.79
CA THR A 153 -7.26 2.04 3.91
C THR A 153 -7.57 2.66 2.55
N ALA A 154 -6.68 2.51 1.56
CA ALA A 154 -6.92 3.01 0.21
C ALA A 154 -8.12 2.35 -0.48
N SER A 155 -8.37 1.07 -0.22
CA SER A 155 -9.43 0.29 -0.86
C SER A 155 -10.77 0.29 -0.11
N TRP A 156 -10.75 0.52 1.21
CA TRP A 156 -11.93 0.31 2.08
C TRP A 156 -12.36 1.52 2.90
N ALA A 157 -11.57 2.61 3.01
CA ALA A 157 -11.91 3.73 3.90
C ALA A 157 -13.31 4.33 3.65
N GLY A 158 -13.75 4.43 2.39
CA GLY A 158 -15.09 4.92 2.06
C GLY A 158 -16.23 3.94 2.42
N ARG A 159 -15.96 2.64 2.46
CA ARG A 159 -16.96 1.60 2.74
C ARG A 159 -17.18 1.38 4.24
N THR A 160 -16.13 1.51 5.05
CA THR A 160 -16.21 1.33 6.51
C THR A 160 -16.81 2.54 7.23
N ALA A 161 -16.60 3.75 6.70
CA ALA A 161 -17.24 4.97 7.18
C ALA A 161 -18.77 4.90 7.03
N ALA A 162 -19.25 4.37 5.90
CA ALA A 162 -20.68 4.15 5.65
C ALA A 162 -21.33 3.12 6.60
N THR A 163 -20.55 2.25 7.24
CA THR A 163 -21.05 1.23 8.19
C THR A 163 -20.97 1.67 9.66
N SER A 164 -20.16 2.68 9.99
CA SER A 164 -19.86 3.07 11.38
C SER A 164 -20.51 4.39 11.83
N GLY A 165 -21.23 5.08 10.96
CA GLY A 165 -21.92 6.33 11.29
C GLY A 165 -23.43 6.18 11.31
N ALA A 166 -23.98 6.04 12.52
CA ALA A 166 -25.34 6.41 12.96
C ALA A 166 -26.56 5.85 12.17
N ALA A 167 -27.61 5.49 12.91
CA ALA A 167 -28.96 5.34 12.34
C ALA A 167 -29.24 6.49 11.37
N PRO A 168 -29.94 6.26 10.23
CA PRO A 168 -30.26 7.32 9.29
C PRO A 168 -31.11 8.36 10.01
N SER A 169 -30.47 9.44 10.48
CA SER A 169 -31.14 10.71 10.67
C SER A 169 -31.78 11.02 9.34
N PRO A 170 -33.09 11.36 9.30
CA PRO A 170 -33.89 11.26 8.09
C PRO A 170 -33.15 11.97 6.99
N SER A 171 -32.79 11.19 5.97
CA SER A 171 -32.33 11.68 4.70
C SER A 171 -33.31 12.78 4.34
N ILE A 172 -32.85 14.03 4.34
CA ILE A 172 -33.55 15.05 3.58
C ILE A 172 -33.36 14.56 2.16
N THR A 173 -34.31 13.75 1.71
CA THR A 173 -34.46 13.34 0.33
C THR A 173 -34.24 14.62 -0.46
N SER A 174 -33.16 14.65 -1.22
CA SER A 174 -32.94 15.65 -2.25
C SER A 174 -34.26 15.74 -3.00
N ARG A 175 -34.99 16.85 -2.82
CA ARG A 175 -36.03 17.22 -3.77
C ARG A 175 -35.33 17.24 -5.11
N GLU A 176 -35.84 16.49 -6.08
CA GLU A 176 -35.25 16.33 -7.40
C GLU A 176 -34.64 17.66 -7.89
N GLY A 177 -33.31 17.69 -8.10
CA GLY A 177 -32.58 18.90 -8.49
C GLY A 177 -32.05 19.82 -7.36
N GLN A 178 -32.04 19.40 -6.09
CA GLN A 178 -31.39 20.11 -4.97
C GLN A 178 -30.37 19.22 -4.26
N TYR A 179 -29.15 19.75 -4.07
CA TYR A 179 -28.02 19.01 -3.50
C TYR A 179 -27.34 19.81 -2.39
N THR A 180 -26.83 19.11 -1.38
CA THR A 180 -26.01 19.71 -0.32
C THR A 180 -24.52 19.65 -0.69
N MET A 181 -23.69 20.50 -0.07
CA MET A 181 -22.23 20.40 -0.24
C MET A 181 -21.66 19.05 0.23
N ALA A 182 -22.33 18.37 1.17
CA ALA A 182 -21.96 17.02 1.58
C ALA A 182 -22.12 16.02 0.43
N GLN A 183 -23.24 16.09 -0.31
CA GLN A 183 -23.45 15.27 -1.50
C GLN A 183 -22.46 15.62 -2.61
N VAL A 184 -22.17 16.91 -2.83
CA VAL A 184 -21.14 17.31 -3.80
C VAL A 184 -19.77 16.71 -3.44
N ALA A 185 -19.40 16.72 -2.15
CA ALA A 185 -18.12 16.21 -1.67
C ALA A 185 -17.94 14.68 -1.83
N GLU A 186 -19.02 13.92 -2.03
CA GLU A 186 -18.94 12.48 -2.35
C GLU A 186 -18.39 12.23 -3.77
N HIS A 187 -18.43 13.24 -4.64
CA HIS A 187 -17.99 13.19 -6.03
C HIS A 187 -16.69 13.99 -6.24
N ALA A 188 -15.63 13.58 -5.55
CA ALA A 188 -14.34 14.28 -5.49
C ALA A 188 -13.21 13.70 -6.36
N THR A 189 -13.52 12.85 -7.35
CA THR A 189 -12.50 12.15 -8.15
C THR A 189 -12.69 12.35 -9.64
N ALA A 190 -11.66 12.09 -10.47
CA ALA A 190 -11.80 12.21 -11.92
C ALA A 190 -12.82 11.23 -12.54
N ALA A 191 -13.12 10.11 -11.86
CA ALA A 191 -14.12 9.15 -12.30
C ALA A 191 -15.54 9.50 -11.85
N SER A 192 -15.68 10.47 -10.94
CA SER A 192 -16.93 10.96 -10.37
C SER A 192 -16.66 12.34 -9.77
N CYS A 193 -16.89 13.38 -10.58
CA CYS A 193 -16.48 14.76 -10.30
C CYS A 193 -17.68 15.70 -10.36
N TRP A 194 -18.18 16.11 -9.21
CA TRP A 194 -19.16 17.19 -9.12
C TRP A 194 -18.50 18.45 -8.56
N SER A 195 -19.02 19.61 -8.92
CA SER A 195 -18.60 20.87 -8.33
C SER A 195 -19.78 21.81 -8.18
N ALA A 196 -19.79 22.57 -7.08
CA ALA A 196 -20.72 23.68 -6.92
C ALA A 196 -20.12 24.94 -7.54
N ILE A 197 -20.86 25.61 -8.43
CA ILE A 197 -20.42 26.85 -9.08
C ILE A 197 -21.59 27.83 -9.06
N ASN A 198 -21.40 28.98 -8.41
CA ASN A 198 -22.35 30.08 -8.33
C ASN A 198 -23.74 29.67 -7.79
N GLY A 199 -23.80 28.69 -6.89
CA GLY A 199 -25.03 28.19 -6.28
C GLY A 199 -25.75 27.08 -7.05
N ASP A 200 -25.17 26.62 -8.15
CA ASP A 200 -25.63 25.46 -8.91
C ASP A 200 -24.64 24.29 -8.78
N VAL A 201 -25.09 23.07 -9.04
CA VAL A 201 -24.27 21.86 -8.98
C VAL A 201 -24.16 21.24 -10.37
N TYR A 202 -22.93 20.89 -10.75
CA TYR A 202 -22.56 20.39 -12.07
C TYR A 202 -21.82 19.07 -11.98
N ASP A 203 -22.15 18.12 -12.88
CA ASP A 203 -21.38 16.90 -13.09
C ASP A 203 -20.38 17.11 -14.23
N LEU A 204 -19.11 17.28 -13.86
CA LEU A 204 -18.03 17.59 -14.79
C LEU A 204 -17.27 16.34 -15.25
N THR A 205 -17.69 15.14 -14.84
CA THR A 205 -16.93 13.89 -15.02
C THR A 205 -16.53 13.66 -16.47
N THR A 206 -17.46 13.85 -17.41
CA THR A 206 -17.23 13.65 -18.84
C THR A 206 -16.51 14.82 -19.51
N TRP A 207 -16.49 15.99 -18.87
CA TRP A 207 -15.88 17.22 -19.38
C TRP A 207 -14.38 17.32 -19.11
N ILE A 208 -13.88 16.66 -18.06
CA ILE A 208 -12.47 16.67 -17.66
C ILE A 208 -11.49 16.51 -18.83
N PRO A 209 -11.61 15.50 -19.73
CA PRO A 209 -10.65 15.32 -20.82
C PRO A 209 -10.81 16.34 -21.96
N GLN A 210 -11.93 17.06 -22.00
CA GLN A 210 -12.29 17.99 -23.08
C GLN A 210 -12.00 19.46 -22.71
N HIS A 211 -11.68 19.73 -21.45
CA HIS A 211 -11.47 21.09 -20.96
C HIS A 211 -10.23 21.74 -21.61
N PRO A 212 -10.38 22.88 -22.33
CA PRO A 212 -9.26 23.54 -23.02
C PRO A 212 -8.12 24.00 -22.11
N GLY A 213 -8.40 24.31 -20.83
CA GLY A 213 -7.39 24.65 -19.82
C GLY A 213 -6.67 23.43 -19.22
N GLY A 214 -6.93 22.23 -19.74
CA GLY A 214 -6.39 20.96 -19.26
C GLY A 214 -7.21 20.30 -18.16
N ALA A 215 -7.10 18.96 -18.08
CA ALA A 215 -7.86 18.13 -17.16
C ALA A 215 -7.62 18.48 -15.67
N ASN A 216 -6.39 18.86 -15.31
CA ASN A 216 -6.05 19.17 -13.92
C ASN A 216 -6.78 20.40 -13.38
N ALA A 217 -7.15 21.35 -14.24
CA ALA A 217 -7.90 22.54 -13.85
C ALA A 217 -9.34 22.22 -13.40
N VAL A 218 -9.94 21.16 -13.96
CA VAL A 218 -11.26 20.67 -13.53
C VAL A 218 -11.13 19.73 -12.33
N ARG A 219 -10.10 18.87 -12.33
CA ARG A 219 -9.86 17.93 -11.22
C ARG A 219 -9.66 18.62 -9.87
N SER A 220 -9.13 19.84 -9.85
CA SER A 220 -8.90 20.60 -8.62
C SER A 220 -10.18 21.10 -7.94
N ILE A 221 -11.32 21.12 -8.64
CA ILE A 221 -12.62 21.57 -8.10
C ILE A 221 -13.62 20.42 -7.88
N CYS A 222 -13.22 19.17 -8.12
CA CYS A 222 -14.08 18.03 -7.82
C CYS A 222 -14.35 17.94 -6.32
N GLY A 223 -15.61 17.76 -5.94
CA GLY A 223 -16.06 17.66 -4.56
C GLY A 223 -16.08 18.97 -3.79
N THR A 224 -15.87 20.12 -4.43
CA THR A 224 -15.76 21.41 -3.75
C THR A 224 -16.60 22.50 -4.41
N ASP A 225 -16.69 23.66 -3.75
CA ASP A 225 -17.22 24.88 -4.36
C ASP A 225 -16.14 25.51 -5.25
N GLY A 226 -16.28 25.30 -6.56
CA GLY A 226 -15.39 25.77 -7.60
C GLY A 226 -15.64 27.21 -8.03
N SER A 227 -16.58 27.95 -7.41
CA SER A 227 -17.01 29.27 -7.87
C SER A 227 -15.85 30.25 -8.03
N ALA A 228 -14.96 30.34 -7.04
CA ALA A 228 -13.81 31.25 -7.10
C ALA A 228 -12.85 30.88 -8.25
N GLY A 229 -12.54 29.59 -8.40
CA GLY A 229 -11.66 29.09 -9.45
C GLY A 229 -12.25 29.34 -10.84
N PHE A 230 -13.52 28.98 -11.04
CA PHE A 230 -14.24 29.19 -12.28
C PHE A 230 -14.31 30.68 -12.63
N ASN A 231 -14.79 31.53 -11.71
CA ASN A 231 -14.99 32.96 -11.99
C ASN A 231 -13.66 33.68 -12.25
N SER A 232 -12.57 33.29 -11.59
CA SER A 232 -11.25 33.93 -11.83
C SER A 232 -10.71 33.73 -13.25
N ARG A 233 -11.15 32.66 -13.95
CA ARG A 233 -10.66 32.29 -15.28
C ARG A 233 -11.71 32.49 -16.38
N HIS A 234 -12.99 32.40 -16.05
CA HIS A 234 -14.08 32.28 -17.02
C HIS A 234 -15.17 33.34 -16.88
N ALA A 235 -15.06 34.29 -15.94
CA ALA A 235 -16.06 35.34 -15.78
C ALA A 235 -16.27 36.21 -17.04
N ALA A 236 -15.24 36.36 -17.88
CA ALA A 236 -15.30 37.17 -19.10
C ALA A 236 -15.42 36.36 -20.40
N THR A 237 -15.51 35.03 -20.32
CA THR A 237 -15.49 34.15 -21.50
C THR A 237 -16.87 33.58 -21.78
N LYS A 238 -17.49 33.99 -22.89
CA LYS A 238 -18.83 33.50 -23.29
C LYS A 238 -18.89 31.99 -23.47
N GLU A 239 -17.87 31.41 -24.10
CA GLU A 239 -17.80 29.97 -24.39
C GLU A 239 -17.94 29.12 -23.12
N ALA A 240 -17.25 29.49 -22.03
CA ALA A 240 -17.33 28.78 -20.76
C ALA A 240 -18.70 28.93 -20.08
N GLN A 241 -19.32 30.11 -20.21
CA GLN A 241 -20.65 30.38 -19.66
C GLN A 241 -21.77 29.68 -20.43
N GLU A 242 -21.60 29.48 -21.73
CA GLU A 242 -22.56 28.76 -22.59
C GLU A 242 -22.40 27.24 -22.45
N LYS A 243 -21.18 26.76 -22.19
CA LYS A 243 -20.89 25.32 -22.06
C LYS A 243 -21.26 24.75 -20.69
N LEU A 244 -21.05 25.52 -19.61
CA LEU A 244 -21.27 25.06 -18.23
C LEU A 244 -22.70 24.51 -17.96
N PRO A 245 -23.79 25.12 -18.46
CA PRO A 245 -25.16 24.64 -18.24
C PRO A 245 -25.45 23.22 -18.75
N GLU A 246 -24.71 22.72 -19.75
CA GLU A 246 -24.87 21.34 -20.26
C GLU A 246 -24.59 20.28 -19.19
N PHE A 247 -23.80 20.64 -18.18
CA PHE A 247 -23.37 19.75 -17.10
C PHE A 247 -24.18 19.94 -15.82
N LYS A 248 -25.17 20.84 -15.81
CA LYS A 248 -25.93 21.16 -14.61
C LYS A 248 -26.84 19.99 -14.23
N ILE A 249 -26.75 19.57 -12.98
CA ILE A 249 -27.60 18.52 -12.41
C ILE A 249 -28.61 19.06 -11.40
N GLY A 250 -28.40 20.29 -10.89
CA GLY A 250 -29.35 20.96 -10.01
C GLY A 250 -28.78 22.19 -9.31
N THR A 251 -29.35 22.51 -8.16
CA THR A 251 -29.03 23.70 -7.35
C THR A 251 -28.41 23.29 -6.01
N LEU A 252 -27.55 24.15 -5.47
CA LEU A 252 -26.96 23.94 -4.15
C LEU A 252 -27.91 24.45 -3.06
N LEU A 253 -28.27 23.57 -2.13
CA LEU A 253 -29.07 23.86 -0.96
C LEU A 253 -28.25 24.76 -0.02
N ARG A 254 -28.79 25.93 0.32
CA ARG A 254 -28.19 26.91 1.23
C ARG A 254 -28.71 26.77 2.65
#